data_AF-A0A9P7BKW2-F1
#
_entry.id   AF-A0A9P7BKW2-F1
#
_cell.length_a   1.000
_cell.length_b   1.000
_cell.length_c   1.000
_cell.angle_alpha   90.00
_cell.angle_beta   90.00
_cell.angle_gamma   90.00
#
_symmetry.space_group_name_H-M   'P 1'
#
loop_
_entity.id
_entity.type
_entity.pdbx_description
1 polymer ?
#
loop_
_entity_poly.entity_id
_entity_poly.type
_entity_poly.pdbx_seq_one_letter_code
_entity_poly.pdbx_strand_id
1 'polypeptide(L)'
;MSKKLTKGQASCLVLDMIPTKENRKFAKWKVESIGLTPTYTNETSAMEPLAIATTLQQKNPFKYMAYDDTPPSSPCESSVKSVKDT
;
A
#
# COMPACT_ATOMS: atom_id res chain seq x y z
N MET A 1 14.61 5.05 1.81
CA MET A 1 13.55 4.13 1.34
C MET A 1 12.55 4.93 0.52
N SER A 2 12.17 4.47 -0.67
CA SER A 2 11.13 5.13 -1.47
C SER A 2 9.78 5.03 -0.78
N LYS A 3 9.06 6.14 -0.65
CA LYS A 3 7.75 6.20 0.00
C LYS A 3 6.73 5.41 -0.84
N LYS A 4 6.12 4.38 -0.26
CA LYS A 4 5.12 3.50 -0.89
C LYS A 4 3.88 3.42 -0.02
N LEU A 5 2.70 3.52 -0.62
CA LEU A 5 1.43 3.33 0.09
C LEU A 5 1.24 1.87 0.51
N THR A 6 0.46 1.64 1.55
CA THR A 6 -0.10 0.30 1.81
C THR A 6 -1.25 0.00 0.86
N LYS A 7 -1.60 -1.28 0.68
CA LYS A 7 -2.74 -1.71 -0.13
C LYS A 7 -4.05 -1.04 0.30
N GLY A 8 -4.25 -0.91 1.61
CA GLY A 8 -5.42 -0.20 2.15
C GLY A 8 -5.42 1.30 1.81
N GLN A 9 -4.29 1.99 1.94
CA GLN A 9 -4.20 3.40 1.55
C GLN A 9 -4.38 3.60 0.06
N ALA A 10 -3.79 2.73 -0.76
CA ALA A 10 -3.93 2.78 -2.21
C ALA A 10 -5.38 2.53 -2.66
N SER A 11 -6.06 1.57 -2.02
CA SER A 11 -7.49 1.30 -2.27
C SER A 11 -8.37 2.50 -1.93
N CYS A 12 -8.04 3.24 -0.87
CA CYS A 12 -8.75 4.47 -0.53
C CYS A 12 -8.63 5.51 -1.66
N LEU A 13 -7.42 5.76 -2.17
CA LEU A 13 -7.24 6.73 -3.26
C LEU A 13 -7.94 6.32 -4.56
N VAL A 14 -7.91 5.02 -4.91
CA VAL A 14 -8.64 4.46 -6.05
C VAL A 14 -10.15 4.73 -5.97
N LEU A 15 -10.71 4.72 -4.76
CA LEU A 15 -12.14 4.93 -4.52
C LEU A 15 -12.48 6.36 -4.11
N ASP A 16 -11.54 7.30 -4.22
CA ASP A 16 -11.69 8.69 -3.77
C ASP A 16 -12.13 8.82 -2.29
N MET A 17 -11.51 8.02 -1.43
CA MET A 17 -11.78 7.99 0.02
C MET A 17 -10.58 8.53 0.81
N ILE A 18 -10.86 9.23 1.91
CA ILE A 18 -9.82 9.64 2.87
C ILE A 18 -9.21 8.38 3.53
N PRO A 19 -7.87 8.20 3.58
CA PRO A 19 -7.22 6.99 4.11
C PRO A 19 -7.25 6.80 5.65
N THR A 20 -8.42 6.89 6.28
CA THR A 20 -8.64 6.55 7.69
C THR A 20 -8.49 5.03 7.93
N LYS A 21 -8.36 4.59 9.19
CA LYS A 21 -8.18 3.17 9.52
C LYS A 21 -9.37 2.32 9.06
N GLU A 22 -10.58 2.86 9.22
CA GLU A 22 -11.85 2.26 8.85
C GLU A 22 -11.99 2.19 7.33
N ASN A 23 -11.71 3.31 6.64
CA ASN A 23 -11.81 3.39 5.19
C ASN A 23 -10.82 2.46 4.50
N ARG A 24 -9.60 2.27 5.04
CA ARG A 24 -8.62 1.33 4.46
C ARG A 24 -9.14 -0.09 4.39
N LYS A 25 -9.85 -0.56 5.43
CA LYS A 25 -10.43 -1.89 5.46
C LYS A 25 -11.59 -2.02 4.47
N PHE A 26 -12.50 -1.05 4.49
CA PHE A 26 -13.67 -1.03 3.61
C PHE A 26 -13.27 -0.91 2.13
N ALA A 27 -12.37 0.01 1.81
CA ALA A 27 -11.90 0.25 0.45
C ALA A 27 -11.19 -0.97 -0.12
N LYS A 28 -10.30 -1.61 0.68
CA LYS A 28 -9.63 -2.86 0.29
C LYS A 28 -10.67 -3.94 -0.06
N TRP A 29 -11.63 -4.20 0.83
CA TRP A 29 -12.68 -5.18 0.60
C TRP A 29 -13.51 -4.86 -0.66
N LYS A 30 -13.89 -3.59 -0.86
CA LYS A 30 -14.72 -3.16 -1.98
C LYS A 30 -14.01 -3.30 -3.33
N VAL A 31 -12.72 -2.97 -3.41
CA VAL A 31 -11.93 -3.13 -4.64
C VAL A 31 -11.75 -4.62 -4.97
N GLU A 32 -11.46 -5.44 -3.96
CA GLU A 32 -11.28 -6.89 -4.14
C GLU A 32 -12.58 -7.60 -4.52
N SER A 33 -13.73 -7.19 -3.95
CA SER A 33 -15.03 -7.83 -4.20
C SER A 33 -15.55 -7.65 -5.63
N ILE A 34 -15.06 -6.63 -6.35
CA ILE A 34 -15.36 -6.39 -7.77
C ILE A 34 -14.26 -6.90 -8.71
N GLY A 35 -13.32 -7.71 -8.21
CA GLY A 35 -12.27 -8.31 -9.02
C GLY A 35 -11.17 -7.34 -9.46
N LEU A 36 -11.04 -6.20 -8.78
CA LEU A 36 -9.98 -5.22 -9.01
C LEU A 36 -8.91 -5.29 -7.91
N THR A 37 -7.77 -4.68 -8.18
CA THR A 37 -6.66 -4.54 -7.23
C THR A 37 -5.96 -3.19 -7.45
N PRO A 38 -5.56 -2.47 -6.39
CA PRO A 38 -4.73 -1.28 -6.55
C PRO A 38 -3.32 -1.70 -7.01
N THR A 39 -2.75 -0.92 -7.91
CA THR A 39 -1.49 -1.19 -8.59
C THR A 39 -0.74 0.11 -8.84
N TYR A 40 0.57 0.01 -8.99
CA TYR A 40 1.41 1.04 -9.61
C TYR A 40 2.31 0.38 -10.65
N THR A 41 2.93 1.20 -11.49
CA THR A 41 3.85 0.78 -12.55
C THR A 41 5.19 1.50 -12.38
N ASN A 42 6.18 1.21 -13.20
CA ASN A 42 7.42 2.02 -13.21
C ASN A 42 7.19 3.44 -13.74
N GLU A 43 6.10 3.66 -14.47
CA GLU A 43 5.73 4.96 -15.05
C GLU A 43 4.90 5.81 -14.07
N THR A 44 4.25 5.17 -13.11
CA THR A 44 3.39 5.83 -12.10
C THR A 44 4.05 5.77 -10.73
N SER A 45 3.92 6.84 -9.95
CA SER A 45 4.47 6.83 -8.60
C SER A 45 3.78 5.77 -7.73
N ALA A 46 4.49 5.14 -6.80
CA ALA A 46 3.88 4.32 -5.77
C ALA A 46 2.91 5.10 -4.85
N MET A 47 2.84 6.43 -5.01
CA MET A 47 1.87 7.32 -4.38
C MET A 47 0.62 7.60 -5.22
N GLU A 48 0.58 7.12 -6.48
CA GLU A 48 -0.47 7.38 -7.48
C GLU A 48 -1.06 6.05 -7.97
N PRO A 49 -1.90 5.39 -7.15
CA PRO A 49 -2.40 4.06 -7.47
C PRO A 49 -3.45 4.07 -8.58
N LEU A 50 -3.44 3.00 -9.38
CA LEU A 50 -4.45 2.69 -10.40
C LEU A 50 -5.20 1.40 -10.02
N ALA A 51 -6.48 1.32 -10.33
CA ALA A 51 -7.22 0.06 -10.27
C ALA A 51 -7.14 -0.70 -11.59
N ILE A 52 -6.75 -1.96 -11.54
CA ILE A 52 -6.79 -2.88 -12.67
C ILE A 52 -7.44 -4.20 -12.27
N ALA A 53 -7.85 -5.01 -13.24
CA ALA A 53 -8.31 -6.37 -12.97
C ALA A 53 -7.22 -7.17 -12.25
N THR A 54 -7.60 -7.90 -11.19
CA THR A 54 -6.66 -8.73 -10.41
C THR A 54 -5.94 -9.75 -11.30
N THR A 55 -6.66 -10.33 -12.26
CA THR A 55 -6.10 -11.29 -13.22
C THR A 55 -5.09 -10.64 -14.18
N LEU A 56 -5.22 -9.34 -14.48
CA LEU A 56 -4.26 -8.63 -15.32
C LEU A 56 -2.94 -8.42 -14.56
N GLN A 57 -3.01 -8.04 -13.28
CA GLN A 57 -1.82 -7.94 -12.42
C GLN A 57 -1.09 -9.29 -12.33
N GLN A 58 -1.84 -10.38 -12.13
CA GLN A 58 -1.28 -11.74 -12.06
C GLN A 58 -0.61 -12.20 -13.35
N LYS A 59 -1.18 -11.84 -14.52
CA LYS A 59 -0.62 -12.21 -15.83
C LYS A 59 0.64 -11.43 -16.19
N ASN A 60 0.81 -10.21 -15.67
CA ASN A 60 1.98 -9.38 -15.95
C ASN A 60 2.49 -8.66 -14.69
N PRO A 61 3.11 -9.41 -13.74
CA PRO A 61 3.64 -8.84 -12.51
C PRO A 61 4.87 -7.94 -12.74
N PHE A 62 5.49 -7.99 -13.93
CA PHE A 62 6.64 -7.16 -14.28
C PHE A 62 6.24 -5.72 -14.63
N LYS A 63 5.02 -5.52 -15.16
CA LYS A 63 4.46 -4.20 -15.46
C LYS A 63 3.65 -3.65 -14.29
N TYR A 64 2.89 -4.52 -13.62
CA TYR A 64 1.90 -4.13 -12.61
C TYR A 64 2.35 -4.57 -11.22
N MET A 65 2.88 -3.62 -10.45
CA MET A 65 3.42 -3.85 -9.12
C MET A 65 2.32 -3.84 -8.06
N ALA A 66 2.48 -4.68 -7.04
CA ALA A 66 1.53 -4.82 -5.95
C ALA A 66 1.90 -3.96 -4.74
N TYR A 67 0.87 -3.51 -4.02
CA TYR A 67 1.02 -2.87 -2.72
C TYR A 67 0.97 -3.90 -1.59
N ASP A 68 1.78 -3.68 -0.56
CA ASP A 68 1.83 -4.52 0.62
C ASP A 68 0.74 -4.12 1.62
N ASP A 69 0.21 -5.09 2.37
CA ASP A 69 -0.85 -4.82 3.35
C ASP A 69 -0.36 -4.02 4.56
N THR A 70 0.88 -4.22 4.95
CA THR A 70 1.56 -3.47 6.02
C THR A 70 2.61 -2.54 5.42
N PRO A 71 2.85 -1.36 5.99
CA PRO A 71 4.01 -0.56 5.60
C PRO A 71 5.27 -1.41 5.74
N PRO A 72 6.29 -1.25 4.87
CA PRO A 72 7.59 -1.85 5.13
C PRO A 72 8.04 -1.38 6.51
N SER A 73 8.36 -2.32 7.40
CA SER A 73 8.81 -2.03 8.75
C SER A 73 9.91 -0.97 8.67
N SER A 74 9.70 0.20 9.30
CA SER A 74 10.81 1.10 9.57
C SER A 74 11.90 0.29 10.27
N PRO A 75 13.20 0.55 10.00
CA PRO A 75 14.24 -0.09 10.79
C PRO A 75 13.95 0.22 12.26
N CYS A 76 13.86 -0.80 13.11
CA CYS A 76 13.84 -0.59 14.54
C CYS A 76 15.09 0.21 14.89
N GLU A 77 14.92 1.45 15.37
CA GLU A 77 15.98 2.12 16.09
C GLU A 77 16.24 1.29 17.35
N SER A 78 17.25 0.44 17.28
CA SER A 78 17.75 -0.30 18.42
C SER A 78 18.04 0.70 19.54
N SER A 79 17.40 0.46 20.68
CA SER A 79 17.46 1.23 21.91
C SER A 79 18.84 1.83 22.19
N VAL A 80 18.97 3.15 22.07
CA VAL A 80 20.05 3.86 22.76
C VAL A 80 19.75 3.72 24.25
N LYS A 81 20.50 2.85 24.93
CA LYS A 81 20.48 2.77 26.39
C LYS A 81 20.85 4.16 26.92
N SER A 82 19.87 4.85 27.47
CA SER A 82 20.10 6.02 28.31
C SER A 82 20.81 5.53 29.56
N VAL A 83 22.14 5.52 29.55
CA VAL A 83 22.93 5.42 30.78
C VAL A 83 22.79 6.77 31.45
N LYS A 84 21.85 6.85 32.39
CA LYS A 84 21.75 7.95 33.34
C LYS A 84 22.07 7.40 34.72
N ASP A 85 23.00 8.10 35.35
CA ASP A 85 23.18 8.28 36.79
C ASP A 85 23.55 7.04 37.63
N THR A 86 24.84 6.95 37.99
CA THR A 86 25.32 7.14 39.37
C THR A 86 26.80 7.54 39.35
#